data_AF-A0A1H3U1T5-F1
#
_entry.id   AF-A0A1H3U1T5-F1
#
_cell.length_a   1.000
_cell.length_b   1.000
_cell.length_c   1.000
_cell.angle_alpha   90.00
_cell.angle_beta   90.00
_cell.angle_gamma   90.00
#
_symmetry.space_group_name_H-M   'P 1'
#
loop_
_entity.id
_entity.type
_entity.pdbx_description
1 polymer ?
#
loop_
_entity_poly.entity_id
_entity_poly.type
_entity_poly.pdbx_seq_one_letter_code
_entity_poly.pdbx_strand_id
1 'polypeptide(L)'
;MPEWVLRRMCESVEGRIHSNIERHCGTYIILTILLVNGCDDPALLEHRIHHRALQPQGIDATITLTWKEIEQAPIGYTAANHYV
;
A
#
# COMPACT_ATOMS: atom_id res chain seq x y z
N MET A 1 20.06 -0.14 -1.08
CA MET A 1 19.46 -0.83 0.09
C MET A 1 18.54 -1.92 -0.43
N PRO A 2 18.55 -3.13 0.15
CA PRO A 2 17.66 -4.21 -0.32
C PRO A 2 16.18 -3.87 -0.13
N GLU A 3 15.32 -4.30 -1.05
CA GLU A 3 13.88 -4.01 -1.04
C GLU A 3 13.16 -4.55 0.21
N TRP A 4 13.56 -5.73 0.70
CA TRP A 4 13.01 -6.29 1.93
C TRP A 4 13.30 -5.44 3.19
N VAL A 5 14.41 -4.68 3.18
CA VAL A 5 14.73 -3.73 4.27
C VAL A 5 13.80 -2.54 4.21
N LEU A 6 13.59 -1.97 3.01
CA LEU A 6 12.62 -0.88 2.79
C LEU A 6 11.22 -1.30 3.24
N ARG A 7 10.79 -2.49 2.82
CA ARG A 7 9.50 -3.05 3.20
C ARG A 7 9.32 -3.14 4.72
N ARG A 8 10.29 -3.70 5.44
CA ARG A 8 10.23 -3.76 6.92
C ARG A 8 10.19 -2.38 7.57
N MET A 9 10.94 -1.41 7.04
CA MET A 9 10.90 -0.04 7.55
C MET A 9 9.52 0.59 7.33
N CYS A 10 8.93 0.36 6.15
CA CYS A 10 7.57 0.81 5.82
C CYS A 10 6.53 0.15 6.74
N GLU A 11 6.58 -1.16 6.95
CA GLU A 11 5.70 -1.88 7.90
C GLU A 11 5.84 -1.32 9.33
N SER A 12 7.05 -0.91 9.75
CA SER A 12 7.23 -0.27 11.06
C SER A 12 6.65 1.15 11.12
N VAL A 13 6.84 1.95 10.07
CA VAL A 13 6.27 3.30 9.96
C VAL A 13 4.75 3.26 9.90
N GLU A 14 4.22 2.30 9.15
CA GLU A 14 2.81 1.98 9.03
C GLU A 14 2.16 1.78 10.40
N GLY A 15 2.68 0.85 11.21
CA GLY A 15 2.16 0.58 12.54
C GLY A 15 2.20 1.82 13.44
N ARG A 16 3.25 2.65 13.31
CA ARG A 16 3.34 3.92 14.07
C ARG A 16 2.30 4.94 13.64
N ILE A 17 2.06 5.11 12.34
CA ILE A 17 1.05 6.03 11.80
C ILE A 17 -0.34 5.56 12.23
N HIS A 18 -0.60 4.27 12.07
CA HIS A 18 -1.86 3.64 12.47
C HIS A 18 -2.15 3.88 13.95
N SER A 19 -1.25 3.47 14.85
CA SER A 19 -1.43 3.64 16.29
C SER A 19 -1.50 5.11 16.71
N ASN A 20 -0.80 6.01 16.00
CA ASN A 20 -0.88 7.44 16.31
C ASN A 20 -2.27 8.00 15.98
N ILE A 21 -2.80 7.72 14.79
CA ILE A 21 -4.09 8.25 14.36
C ILE A 21 -5.23 7.62 15.17
N GLU A 22 -5.19 6.31 15.38
CA GLU A 22 -6.18 5.62 16.21
C GLU A 22 -6.23 6.21 17.62
N ARG A 23 -5.06 6.46 18.23
CA ARG A 23 -4.95 7.03 19.56
C ARG A 23 -5.45 8.48 19.66
N HIS A 24 -5.18 9.31 18.66
CA HIS A 24 -5.53 10.75 18.72
C HIS A 24 -6.94 11.05 18.21
N CYS A 25 -7.42 10.26 17.25
CA CYS A 25 -8.67 10.54 16.53
C CYS A 25 -9.76 9.50 16.81
N GLY A 26 -9.47 8.41 17.53
CA GLY A 26 -10.42 7.32 17.78
C GLY A 26 -10.92 6.66 16.50
N THR A 27 -10.15 6.76 15.42
CA THR A 27 -10.55 6.35 14.07
C THR A 27 -9.52 5.39 13.49
N TYR A 28 -9.99 4.27 12.96
CA TYR A 28 -9.18 3.31 12.23
C TYR A 28 -8.92 3.84 10.81
N ILE A 29 -7.67 3.74 10.35
CA ILE A 29 -7.28 4.12 8.99
C ILE A 29 -6.66 2.95 8.25
N ILE A 30 -6.87 2.94 6.93
CA ILE A 30 -6.22 2.00 6.01
C ILE A 30 -5.12 2.79 5.29
N LEU A 31 -3.87 2.37 5.46
CA LEU A 31 -2.71 2.92 4.76
C LEU A 31 -2.22 1.91 3.71
N THR A 32 -2.05 2.38 2.49
CA THR A 32 -1.36 1.63 1.44
C THR A 32 -0.05 2.33 1.14
N ILE A 33 1.07 1.67 1.41
CA ILE A 33 2.42 2.16 1.09
C ILE A 33 2.88 1.49 -0.19
N LEU A 34 3.35 2.27 -1.17
CA LEU A 34 3.85 1.75 -2.43
C LEU A 34 5.35 2.01 -2.60
N LEU A 35 6.12 0.94 -2.78
CA LEU A 35 7.54 0.99 -3.12
C LEU A 35 7.72 0.98 -4.65
N VAL A 36 7.97 2.14 -5.23
CA VAL A 36 8.04 2.36 -6.70
C VAL A 36 9.43 2.12 -7.30
N ASN A 37 10.25 1.28 -6.69
CA ASN A 37 11.62 1.05 -7.16
C ASN A 37 11.62 0.29 -8.50
N GLY A 38 12.39 0.78 -9.48
CA GLY A 38 12.47 0.17 -10.80
C GLY A 38 11.21 0.32 -11.66
N CYS A 39 10.39 1.35 -11.40
CA CYS A 39 9.25 1.67 -12.26
C CYS A 39 9.71 2.09 -13.66
N ASP A 40 9.34 1.29 -14.65
CA ASP A 40 9.62 1.46 -16.07
C ASP A 40 8.39 1.96 -16.86
N ASP A 41 7.19 1.89 -16.28
CA ASP A 41 5.94 2.43 -16.83
C ASP A 41 5.23 3.40 -15.87
N PRO A 42 5.59 4.70 -15.89
CA PRO A 42 4.96 5.73 -15.06
C PRO A 42 3.47 5.95 -15.37
N ALA A 43 3.03 5.71 -16.60
CA ALA A 43 1.63 5.92 -17.00
C ALA A 43 0.75 4.81 -16.41
N LEU A 44 1.23 3.57 -16.42
CA LEU A 44 0.58 2.47 -15.72
C LEU A 44 0.56 2.72 -14.21
N LEU A 45 1.64 3.22 -13.62
CA LEU A 45 1.67 3.59 -12.20
C LEU A 45 0.59 4.62 -11.85
N GLU A 46 0.49 5.70 -12.63
CA GLU A 46 -0.56 6.71 -12.46
C GLU A 46 -1.95 6.08 -12.58
N HIS A 47 -2.18 5.25 -13.60
CA HIS A 47 -3.43 4.56 -13.80
C HIS A 47 -3.79 3.67 -12.60
N ARG A 48 -2.83 2.92 -12.04
CA ARG A 48 -3.04 2.06 -10.87
C ARG A 48 -3.41 2.85 -9.63
N ILE A 49 -2.74 3.99 -9.39
CA ILE A 49 -3.02 4.88 -8.26
C ILE A 49 -4.42 5.49 -8.40
N HIS A 50 -4.75 6.01 -9.59
CA HIS A 50 -6.05 6.61 -9.86
C HIS A 50 -7.18 5.57 -9.73
N HIS A 51 -7.00 4.39 -10.30
CA HIS A 51 -7.95 3.29 -10.16
C HIS A 51 -8.18 2.91 -8.70
N ARG A 52 -7.12 2.86 -7.87
CA ARG A 52 -7.25 2.59 -6.43
C ARG A 52 -8.00 3.70 -5.69
N ALA A 53 -7.73 4.96 -6.00
CA ALA A 53 -8.40 6.10 -5.36
C ALA A 53 -9.92 6.14 -5.63
N LEU A 54 -10.36 5.58 -6.76
CA LEU A 54 -11.78 5.48 -7.11
C LEU A 54 -12.49 4.27 -6.52
N GLN A 55 -11.75 3.28 -6.02
CA GLN A 55 -12.37 2.12 -5.40
C GLN A 55 -12.91 2.46 -4.01
N PRO A 56 -14.04 1.87 -3.59
CA PRO A 56 -14.48 1.95 -2.20
C PRO A 56 -13.36 1.46 -1.29
N GLN A 57 -13.26 2.04 -0.09
CA GLN A 57 -12.46 1.46 0.97
C GLN A 57 -12.99 0.05 1.22
N GLY A 58 -12.28 -0.97 0.73
CA GLY A 58 -12.65 -2.36 0.93
C GLY A 58 -12.37 -2.78 2.37
N ILE A 59 -12.54 -4.08 2.66
CA ILE A 59 -11.92 -4.71 3.84
C ILE A 59 -10.42 -4.85 3.54
N ASP A 60 -9.78 -3.73 3.28
CA ASP A 60 -8.36 -3.65 3.06
C ASP A 60 -7.74 -3.44 4.42
N ALA A 61 -6.75 -4.24 4.75
CA ALA A 61 -5.92 -3.93 5.89
C ALA A 61 -4.63 -3.27 5.40
N THR A 62 -3.98 -2.64 6.36
CA THR A 62 -2.84 -1.78 6.11
C THR A 62 -1.71 -2.61 5.50
N ILE A 63 -1.14 -2.13 4.38
CA ILE A 63 -0.24 -2.95 3.56
C ILE A 63 0.83 -2.13 2.87
N THR A 64 2.02 -2.74 2.74
CA THR A 64 3.10 -2.28 1.88
C THR A 64 3.20 -3.17 0.64
N LEU A 65 3.09 -2.57 -0.54
CA LEU A 65 3.19 -3.21 -1.85
C LEU A 65 4.38 -2.66 -2.64
N THR A 66 4.88 -3.47 -3.57
CA THR A 66 5.97 -3.12 -4.50
C THR A 66 5.42 -2.80 -5.89
N TRP A 67 6.18 -2.05 -6.69
CA TRP A 67 5.87 -1.83 -8.10
C TRP A 67 5.61 -3.14 -8.82
N LYS A 68 6.49 -4.13 -8.64
CA LYS A 68 6.43 -5.43 -9.31
C LYS A 68 5.14 -6.20 -9.01
N GLU A 69 4.59 -6.07 -7.80
CA GLU A 69 3.31 -6.68 -7.44
C GLU A 69 2.14 -5.98 -8.15
N ILE A 70 2.15 -4.65 -8.22
CA ILE A 70 1.03 -3.87 -8.78
C ILE A 70 1.12 -3.66 -10.31
N GLU A 71 2.28 -3.94 -10.90
CA GLU A 71 2.47 -4.03 -12.35
C GLU A 71 1.58 -5.15 -12.89
N GLN A 72 1.62 -6.32 -12.22
CA GLN A 72 0.90 -7.51 -12.63
C GLN A 72 -0.60 -7.45 -12.33
N ALA A 73 -1.02 -6.76 -11.27
CA ALA A 73 -2.43 -6.71 -10.86
C ALA A 73 -2.83 -5.37 -10.23
N PRO A 74 -4.14 -5.01 -10.24
CA PRO A 74 -4.61 -3.81 -9.57
C PRO A 74 -4.27 -3.81 -8.07
N ILE A 75 -4.02 -2.62 -7.51
CA ILE A 75 -3.65 -2.44 -6.09
C ILE A 75 -4.66 -3.11 -5.14
N GLY A 76 -5.96 -2.88 -5.35
CA GLY A 76 -7.01 -3.46 -4.49
C GLY A 76 -7.07 -4.99 -4.54
N TYR A 77 -6.84 -5.59 -5.72
CA TYR A 77 -6.81 -7.05 -5.87
C TYR A 77 -5.58 -7.65 -5.18
N THR A 78 -4.42 -7.02 -5.37
CA THR A 78 -3.15 -7.43 -4.75
C THR A 78 -3.23 -7.33 -3.23
N ALA A 79 -3.81 -6.25 -2.71
CA ALA A 79 -4.00 -6.04 -1.28
C ALA A 79 -4.92 -7.10 -0.65
N ALA A 80 -6.04 -7.43 -1.30
CA ALA A 80 -6.98 -8.43 -0.80
C ALA A 80 -6.36 -9.84 -0.73
N ASN A 81 -5.50 -10.20 -1.69
CA ASN A 81 -4.87 -11.52 -1.74
C ASN A 81 -3.75 -11.70 -0.70
N HIS A 82 -3.22 -10.62 -0.10
CA HIS A 82 -2.18 -10.72 0.93
C HIS A 82 -2.72 -11.18 2.29
N TYR A 83 -4.06 -11.26 2.44
CA TYR A 83 -4.76 -11.62 3.66
C TYR A 83 -5.33 -13.06 3.66
N VAL A 84 -5.06 -13.85 2.61
CA VAL A 84 -5.54 -15.23 2.46
C VAL A 84 -4.45 -16.24 2.80
#